data_AF-A0A140IP49-F1
#
_entry.id   AF-A0A140IP49-F1
#
_cell.length_a   1.000
_cell.length_b   1.000
_cell.length_c   1.000
_cell.angle_alpha   90.00
_cell.angle_beta   90.00
_cell.angle_gamma   90.00
#
_symmetry.space_group_name_H-M   'P 1'
#
loop_
_entity.id
_entity.type
_entity.pdbx_description
1 polymer ?
#
loop_
_entity_poly.entity_id
_entity_poly.type
_entity_poly.pdbx_seq_one_letter_code
_entity_poly.pdbx_strand_id
1 'polypeptide(L)'
;YGKERVLELIEMLDAKFVAQNVIGNDPFEDEYEELRFEPYTIEERGGAKIGVIGQAFPFTSTANPKEFTEGWSFGIRPETLQDYVNELRNEHKVDCVVVISHDGFSVDQEVARMVHGIDFILSGHTHDPSPQPITVDGTVIVIAGSHGKYVGRLDIDASNGKVHGYEYKLVPMASNIIPADPEGVKLVNELYAPFDKELNEVLGKTKGT
;
A
#
# COMPACT_ATOMS: atom_id res chain seq x y z
N TYR A 1 8.10 1.30 -16.13
CA TYR A 1 8.24 -0.17 -16.18
C TYR A 1 7.19 -0.80 -17.09
N GLY A 2 5.95 -0.28 -17.14
CA GLY A 2 4.90 -0.81 -18.02
C GLY A 2 4.22 -2.04 -17.44
N LYS A 3 3.03 -2.37 -17.96
CA LYS A 3 2.18 -3.46 -17.44
C LYS A 3 2.91 -4.81 -17.42
N GLU A 4 3.56 -5.17 -18.53
CA GLU A 4 4.26 -6.45 -18.68
C GLU A 4 5.29 -6.68 -17.57
N ARG A 5 6.12 -5.65 -17.30
CA ARG A 5 7.13 -5.74 -16.24
C ARG A 5 6.50 -5.79 -14.85
N VAL A 6 5.38 -5.11 -14.62
CA VAL A 6 4.66 -5.18 -13.35
C VAL A 6 4.14 -6.59 -13.12
N LEU A 7 3.55 -7.22 -14.14
CA LEU A 7 3.05 -8.61 -14.06
C LEU A 7 4.19 -9.59 -13.79
N GLU A 8 5.32 -9.47 -14.50
CA GLU A 8 6.51 -10.30 -14.24
C GLU A 8 7.02 -10.15 -12.79
N LEU A 9 7.05 -8.92 -12.26
CA LEU A 9 7.47 -8.67 -10.88
C LEU A 9 6.48 -9.22 -9.86
N ILE A 10 5.18 -9.22 -10.16
CA ILE A 10 4.15 -9.84 -9.31
C ILE A 10 4.33 -11.36 -9.27
N GLU A 11 4.68 -12.01 -10.39
CA GLU A 11 4.98 -13.45 -10.41
C GLU A 11 6.19 -13.81 -9.54
N MET A 12 7.16 -12.89 -9.41
CA MET A 12 8.33 -13.07 -8.55
C MET A 12 8.08 -12.73 -7.07
N LEU A 13 6.93 -12.11 -6.75
CA LEU A 13 6.64 -11.59 -5.43
C LEU A 13 6.21 -12.72 -4.48
N ASP A 14 6.93 -12.92 -3.38
CA ASP A 14 6.53 -13.82 -2.29
C ASP A 14 5.54 -13.14 -1.32
N ALA A 15 4.49 -12.54 -1.90
CA ALA A 15 3.40 -11.88 -1.19
C ALA A 15 2.18 -11.74 -2.13
N LYS A 16 1.01 -11.49 -1.54
CA LYS A 16 -0.21 -11.23 -2.32
C LYS A 16 -0.23 -9.78 -2.79
N PHE A 17 -0.38 -9.59 -4.10
CA PHE A 17 -0.64 -8.28 -4.69
C PHE A 17 -2.16 -8.04 -4.74
N VAL A 18 -2.62 -6.95 -4.11
CA VAL A 18 -4.05 -6.59 -4.06
C VAL A 18 -4.27 -5.17 -4.57
N ALA A 19 -5.32 -4.97 -5.38
CA ALA A 19 -5.75 -3.66 -5.83
C ALA A 19 -7.19 -3.71 -6.36
N GLN A 20 -8.13 -3.11 -5.62
CA GLN A 20 -9.55 -3.13 -5.94
C GLN A 20 -9.96 -2.19 -7.08
N ASN A 21 -9.15 -1.16 -7.36
CA ASN A 21 -9.48 -0.12 -8.30
C ASN A 21 -8.82 -0.24 -9.67
N VAL A 22 -8.03 -1.29 -9.92
CA VAL A 22 -7.39 -1.52 -11.22
C VAL A 22 -8.26 -2.45 -12.06
N ILE A 23 -8.91 -1.89 -13.08
CA ILE A 23 -9.85 -2.62 -13.93
C ILE A 23 -9.52 -2.49 -15.42
N GLY A 24 -10.04 -3.41 -16.22
CA GLY A 24 -10.07 -3.29 -17.68
C GLY A 24 -10.85 -2.06 -18.15
N ASN A 25 -10.31 -1.36 -19.15
CA ASN A 25 -10.86 -0.13 -19.70
C ASN A 25 -10.82 -0.12 -21.25
N ASP A 26 -10.65 -1.29 -21.87
CA ASP A 26 -10.82 -1.46 -23.30
C ASP A 26 -12.20 -2.06 -23.60
N PRO A 27 -13.15 -1.31 -24.20
CA PRO A 27 -14.50 -1.80 -24.48
C PRO A 27 -14.56 -2.91 -25.54
N PHE A 28 -13.44 -3.24 -26.18
CA PHE A 28 -13.34 -4.32 -27.16
C PHE A 28 -12.72 -5.60 -26.58
N GLU A 29 -12.27 -5.59 -25.31
CA GLU A 29 -11.80 -6.78 -24.60
C GLU A 29 -12.94 -7.46 -23.85
N ASP A 30 -12.91 -8.80 -23.76
CA ASP A 30 -13.86 -9.59 -22.98
C ASP A 30 -13.80 -9.24 -21.47
N GLU A 31 -12.66 -8.73 -21.00
CA GLU A 31 -12.39 -8.34 -19.62
C GLU A 31 -12.63 -6.83 -19.37
N TYR A 32 -13.49 -6.19 -20.18
CA TYR A 32 -13.89 -4.80 -19.93
C TYR A 32 -14.59 -4.67 -18.58
N GLU A 33 -14.18 -3.68 -17.79
CA GLU A 33 -14.63 -3.42 -16.42
C GLU A 33 -14.33 -4.53 -15.38
N GLU A 34 -13.65 -5.61 -15.78
CA GLU A 34 -13.21 -6.66 -14.87
C GLU A 34 -11.95 -6.26 -14.09
N LEU A 35 -11.82 -6.78 -12.88
CA LEU A 35 -10.65 -6.60 -12.04
C LEU A 35 -9.39 -7.19 -12.69
N ARG A 36 -8.28 -6.44 -12.63
CA ARG A 36 -6.96 -6.94 -13.06
C ARG A 36 -6.18 -7.63 -11.94
N PHE A 37 -6.56 -7.37 -10.70
CA PHE A 37 -5.95 -7.94 -9.51
C PHE A 37 -7.02 -8.28 -8.48
N GLU A 38 -6.69 -9.20 -7.57
CA GLU A 38 -7.54 -9.48 -6.42
C GLU A 38 -7.78 -8.18 -5.62
N PRO A 39 -9.03 -7.87 -5.24
CA PRO A 39 -9.34 -6.61 -4.58
C PRO A 39 -8.84 -6.58 -3.14
N TYR A 40 -8.83 -7.73 -2.48
CA TYR A 40 -8.48 -7.88 -1.08
C TYR A 40 -7.86 -9.25 -0.81
N THR A 41 -7.32 -9.41 0.41
CA THR A 41 -7.01 -10.71 0.97
C THR A 41 -7.46 -10.81 2.43
N ILE A 42 -7.57 -12.03 2.95
CA ILE A 42 -7.89 -12.27 4.35
C ILE A 42 -6.73 -13.03 4.98
N GLU A 43 -6.25 -12.52 6.11
CA GLU A 43 -5.17 -13.10 6.89
C GLU A 43 -5.64 -13.37 8.32
N GLU A 44 -5.33 -14.55 8.84
CA GLU A 44 -5.50 -14.84 10.26
C GLU A 44 -4.17 -14.67 10.99
N ARG A 45 -4.13 -13.80 12.00
CA ARG A 45 -2.93 -13.53 12.81
C ARG A 45 -3.33 -13.33 14.27
N GLY A 46 -2.67 -14.03 15.18
CA GLY A 46 -2.95 -13.91 16.62
C GLY A 46 -4.39 -14.28 17.02
N GLY A 47 -5.09 -15.08 16.20
CA GLY A 47 -6.49 -15.44 16.43
C GLY A 47 -7.52 -14.44 15.90
N ALA A 48 -7.09 -13.32 15.31
CA ALA A 48 -7.96 -12.36 14.64
C ALA A 48 -7.96 -12.61 13.13
N LYS A 49 -9.13 -12.48 12.49
CA LYS A 49 -9.32 -12.54 11.05
C LYS A 49 -9.33 -11.12 10.48
N ILE A 50 -8.38 -10.79 9.62
CA ILE A 50 -8.13 -9.43 9.12
C ILE A 50 -8.36 -9.41 7.61
N GLY A 51 -9.31 -8.60 7.15
CA GLY A 51 -9.49 -8.29 5.73
C GLY A 51 -8.61 -7.12 5.32
N VAL A 52 -7.81 -7.28 4.28
CA VAL A 52 -6.88 -6.27 3.76
C VAL A 52 -7.24 -5.95 2.31
N ILE A 53 -7.82 -4.78 2.08
CA ILE A 53 -8.19 -4.29 0.74
C ILE A 53 -7.04 -3.46 0.16
N GLY A 54 -6.67 -3.73 -1.09
CA GLY A 54 -5.66 -2.94 -1.79
C GLY A 54 -6.26 -1.76 -2.54
N GLN A 55 -5.59 -0.62 -2.51
CA GLN A 55 -6.00 0.58 -3.25
C GLN A 55 -4.78 1.22 -3.93
N ALA A 56 -4.76 1.16 -5.27
CA ALA A 56 -3.70 1.73 -6.09
C ALA A 56 -3.92 3.23 -6.34
N PHE A 57 -2.86 3.97 -6.68
CA PHE A 57 -2.96 5.41 -6.89
C PHE A 57 -3.91 5.77 -8.04
N PRO A 58 -4.97 6.59 -7.83
CA PRO A 58 -6.03 6.76 -8.82
C PRO A 58 -5.62 7.52 -10.08
N PHE A 59 -4.59 8.36 -9.97
CA PHE A 59 -4.12 9.20 -11.07
C PHE A 59 -2.92 8.59 -11.81
N THR A 60 -2.66 7.29 -11.64
CA THR A 60 -1.51 6.59 -12.24
C THR A 60 -1.41 6.81 -13.75
N SER A 61 -2.52 6.69 -14.49
CA SER A 61 -2.55 6.86 -15.95
C SER A 61 -2.32 8.32 -16.41
N THR A 62 -2.55 9.30 -15.53
CA THR A 62 -2.33 10.73 -15.83
C THR A 62 -0.94 11.20 -15.40
N ALA A 63 -0.38 10.58 -14.35
CA ALA A 63 0.94 10.92 -13.82
C ALA A 63 2.11 10.30 -14.62
N ASN A 64 1.82 9.39 -15.56
CA ASN A 64 2.83 8.60 -16.28
C ASN A 64 2.52 8.53 -17.79
N PRO A 65 3.50 8.12 -18.63
CA PRO A 65 3.24 7.82 -20.04
C PRO A 65 2.09 6.82 -20.21
N LYS A 66 1.12 7.17 -21.06
CA LYS A 66 -0.13 6.42 -21.24
C LYS A 66 0.09 4.95 -21.61
N GLU A 67 1.12 4.67 -22.40
CA GLU A 67 1.52 3.32 -22.83
C GLU A 67 1.76 2.35 -21.65
N PHE A 68 2.14 2.86 -20.47
CA PHE A 68 2.39 2.01 -19.31
C PHE A 68 1.12 1.49 -18.63
N THR A 69 -0.04 2.06 -18.95
CA THR A 69 -1.33 1.77 -18.30
C THR A 69 -2.45 1.61 -19.31
N GLU A 70 -2.13 1.48 -20.60
CA GLU A 70 -3.14 1.40 -21.66
C GLU A 70 -4.11 0.23 -21.41
N GLY A 71 -5.41 0.44 -21.64
CA GLY A 71 -6.43 -0.56 -21.34
C GLY A 71 -6.72 -0.79 -19.85
N TRP A 72 -6.06 -0.07 -18.93
CA TRP A 72 -6.35 -0.11 -17.49
C TRP A 72 -6.90 1.23 -16.97
N SER A 73 -7.84 1.16 -16.03
CA SER A 73 -8.37 2.29 -15.27
C SER A 73 -8.07 2.13 -13.78
N PHE A 74 -7.75 3.23 -13.11
CA PHE A 74 -7.35 3.28 -11.70
C PHE A 74 -8.29 4.13 -10.84
N GLY A 75 -9.39 4.64 -11.42
CA GLY A 75 -10.23 5.65 -10.77
C GLY A 75 -10.69 5.28 -9.35
N ILE A 76 -10.96 6.30 -8.53
CA ILE A 76 -11.51 6.09 -7.18
C ILE A 76 -12.91 5.49 -7.32
N ARG A 77 -13.15 4.38 -6.61
CA ARG A 77 -14.42 3.62 -6.64
C ARG A 77 -14.94 3.41 -5.21
N PRO A 78 -15.50 4.44 -4.58
CA PRO A 78 -15.93 4.35 -3.18
C PRO A 78 -17.08 3.37 -3.00
N GLU A 79 -17.97 3.25 -3.99
CA GLU A 79 -19.08 2.27 -3.98
C GLU A 79 -18.55 0.83 -4.00
N THR A 80 -17.65 0.51 -4.94
CA THR A 80 -17.01 -0.82 -5.01
C THR A 80 -16.19 -1.12 -3.75
N LEU A 81 -15.46 -0.13 -3.22
CA LEU A 81 -14.75 -0.28 -1.96
C LEU A 81 -15.72 -0.57 -0.79
N GLN A 82 -16.87 0.11 -0.74
CA GLN A 82 -17.91 -0.15 0.25
C GLN A 82 -18.48 -1.56 0.15
N ASP A 83 -18.66 -2.07 -1.07
CA ASP A 83 -19.11 -3.45 -1.31
C ASP A 83 -18.11 -4.47 -0.76
N TYR A 84 -16.81 -4.29 -1.01
CA TYR A 84 -15.79 -5.18 -0.43
C TYR A 84 -15.72 -5.09 1.09
N VAL A 85 -15.87 -3.90 1.67
CA VAL A 85 -15.98 -3.76 3.14
C VAL A 85 -17.19 -4.53 3.67
N ASN A 86 -18.34 -4.41 3.00
CA ASN A 86 -19.56 -5.13 3.37
C ASN A 86 -19.38 -6.64 3.26
N GLU A 87 -18.77 -7.13 2.17
CA GLU A 87 -18.50 -8.56 1.95
C GLU A 87 -17.60 -9.12 3.05
N LEU A 88 -16.48 -8.43 3.34
CA LEU A 88 -15.55 -8.82 4.40
C LEU A 88 -16.23 -8.91 5.77
N ARG A 89 -17.09 -7.94 6.11
CA ARG A 89 -17.81 -7.92 7.39
C ARG A 89 -18.94 -8.93 7.47
N ASN A 90 -19.74 -9.03 6.42
CA ASN A 90 -21.02 -9.74 6.44
C ASN A 90 -20.87 -11.21 6.04
N GLU A 91 -20.02 -11.51 5.08
CA GLU A 91 -19.85 -12.87 4.55
C GLU A 91 -18.65 -13.53 5.19
N HIS A 92 -17.49 -12.86 5.16
CA HIS A 92 -16.25 -13.42 5.68
C HIS A 92 -16.10 -13.29 7.20
N LYS A 93 -16.93 -12.45 7.83
CA LYS A 93 -16.94 -12.21 9.28
C LYS A 93 -15.58 -11.81 9.84
N VAL A 94 -14.86 -10.94 9.14
CA VAL A 94 -13.55 -10.46 9.61
C VAL A 94 -13.70 -9.59 10.87
N ASP A 95 -12.75 -9.71 11.78
CA ASP A 95 -12.68 -8.91 13.01
C ASP A 95 -12.21 -7.47 12.72
N CYS A 96 -11.36 -7.32 11.70
CA CYS A 96 -10.79 -6.04 11.31
C CYS A 96 -10.75 -5.86 9.78
N VAL A 97 -11.05 -4.65 9.30
CA VAL A 97 -10.91 -4.25 7.89
C VAL A 97 -9.86 -3.16 7.78
N VAL A 98 -8.82 -3.44 6.99
CA VAL A 98 -7.71 -2.54 6.69
C VAL A 98 -7.69 -2.23 5.20
N VAL A 99 -7.53 -0.95 4.83
CA VAL A 99 -7.21 -0.55 3.45
C VAL A 99 -5.73 -0.19 3.39
N ILE A 100 -4.96 -0.88 2.55
CA ILE A 100 -3.59 -0.49 2.20
C ILE A 100 -3.64 0.42 0.98
N SER A 101 -3.49 1.72 1.21
CA SER A 101 -3.83 2.75 0.23
C SER A 101 -2.62 3.48 -0.31
N HIS A 102 -2.64 3.73 -1.61
CA HIS A 102 -1.75 4.65 -2.29
C HIS A 102 -2.48 5.87 -2.86
N ASP A 103 -3.69 6.20 -2.37
CA ASP A 103 -4.45 7.37 -2.83
C ASP A 103 -3.78 8.70 -2.43
N GLY A 104 -3.17 8.70 -1.24
CA GLY A 104 -2.59 9.88 -0.62
C GLY A 104 -3.48 10.47 0.46
N PHE A 105 -2.84 11.06 1.47
CA PHE A 105 -3.47 11.35 2.76
C PHE A 105 -4.76 12.18 2.67
N SER A 106 -4.83 13.20 1.81
CA SER A 106 -6.05 14.00 1.66
C SER A 106 -7.20 13.22 1.03
N VAL A 107 -6.90 12.33 0.08
CA VAL A 107 -7.90 11.48 -0.58
C VAL A 107 -8.36 10.38 0.37
N ASP A 108 -7.44 9.78 1.13
CA ASP A 108 -7.76 8.78 2.16
C ASP A 108 -8.71 9.33 3.23
N GLN A 109 -8.58 10.62 3.59
CA GLN A 109 -9.56 11.26 4.48
C GLN A 109 -10.95 11.33 3.86
N GLU A 110 -11.08 11.64 2.57
CA GLU A 110 -12.39 11.66 1.91
C GLU A 110 -12.95 10.24 1.77
N VAL A 111 -12.11 9.24 1.46
CA VAL A 111 -12.51 7.83 1.45
C VAL A 111 -13.04 7.40 2.82
N ALA A 112 -12.36 7.77 3.92
CA ALA A 112 -12.80 7.47 5.27
C ALA A 112 -14.17 8.10 5.63
N ARG A 113 -14.54 9.23 5.02
CA ARG A 113 -15.87 9.85 5.18
C ARG A 113 -16.95 9.16 4.35
N MET A 114 -16.58 8.66 3.18
CA MET A 114 -17.52 8.06 2.22
C MET A 114 -17.77 6.57 2.45
N VAL A 115 -16.78 5.84 2.97
CA VAL A 115 -16.83 4.38 3.12
C VAL A 115 -16.84 4.01 4.59
N HIS A 116 -17.91 3.34 5.01
CA HIS A 116 -18.14 2.95 6.39
C HIS A 116 -17.69 1.51 6.64
N GLY A 117 -17.16 1.26 7.85
CA GLY A 117 -16.76 -0.08 8.31
C GLY A 117 -15.28 -0.41 8.11
N ILE A 118 -14.49 0.51 7.54
CA ILE A 118 -13.02 0.47 7.55
C ILE A 118 -12.55 0.81 8.97
N ASP A 119 -11.69 -0.01 9.55
CA ASP A 119 -11.07 0.32 10.84
C ASP A 119 -9.80 1.14 10.64
N PHE A 120 -8.96 0.73 9.68
CA PHE A 120 -7.66 1.35 9.45
C PHE A 120 -7.38 1.61 7.97
N ILE A 121 -6.77 2.76 7.68
CA ILE A 121 -6.15 3.05 6.38
C ILE A 121 -4.65 3.22 6.59
N LEU A 122 -3.86 2.37 5.92
CA LEU A 122 -2.41 2.52 5.82
C LEU A 122 -2.12 3.40 4.61
N SER A 123 -1.96 4.70 4.82
CA SER A 123 -1.86 5.72 3.77
C SER A 123 -0.44 5.84 3.23
N GLY A 124 -0.31 5.89 1.90
CA GLY A 124 0.92 6.09 1.14
C GLY A 124 0.94 7.41 0.36
N HIS A 125 1.70 7.42 -0.75
CA HIS A 125 1.81 8.48 -1.77
C HIS A 125 2.37 9.84 -1.33
N THR A 126 1.81 10.45 -0.30
CA THR A 126 2.11 11.84 0.12
C THR A 126 3.44 11.98 0.87
N HIS A 127 4.01 10.87 1.34
CA HIS A 127 5.32 10.80 2.03
C HIS A 127 5.41 11.56 3.36
N ASP A 128 4.30 12.10 3.89
CA ASP A 128 4.26 12.83 5.15
C ASP A 128 4.30 11.86 6.35
N PRO A 129 5.34 11.83 7.19
CA PRO A 129 5.29 11.00 8.39
C PRO A 129 4.37 11.62 9.45
N SER A 130 3.46 10.84 10.02
CA SER A 130 2.66 11.26 11.17
C SER A 130 3.00 10.44 12.40
N PRO A 131 3.58 11.04 13.46
CA PRO A 131 3.89 10.34 14.71
C PRO A 131 2.64 9.82 15.44
N GLN A 132 1.46 10.37 15.14
CA GLN A 132 0.19 9.98 15.73
C GLN A 132 -0.82 9.65 14.62
N PRO A 133 -1.67 8.62 14.80
CA PRO A 133 -2.75 8.33 13.86
C PRO A 133 -3.77 9.46 13.82
N ILE A 134 -4.46 9.57 12.70
CA ILE A 134 -5.50 10.58 12.47
C ILE A 134 -6.82 9.86 12.25
N THR A 135 -7.82 10.17 13.07
CA THR A 135 -9.14 9.53 12.97
C THR A 135 -10.11 10.41 12.21
N VAL A 136 -10.76 9.83 11.20
CA VAL A 136 -11.84 10.47 10.42
C VAL A 136 -13.03 9.53 10.43
N ASP A 137 -14.16 9.98 10.96
CA ASP A 137 -15.43 9.24 11.02
C ASP A 137 -15.31 7.79 11.53
N GLY A 138 -14.44 7.59 12.53
CA GLY A 138 -14.18 6.30 13.16
C GLY A 138 -13.10 5.46 12.50
N THR A 139 -12.66 5.83 11.29
CA THR A 139 -11.53 5.19 10.59
C THR A 139 -10.21 5.80 11.04
N VAL A 140 -9.23 4.96 11.36
CA VAL A 140 -7.89 5.39 11.81
C VAL A 140 -6.91 5.37 10.65
N ILE A 141 -6.35 6.51 10.31
CA ILE A 141 -5.40 6.66 9.21
C ILE A 141 -3.98 6.78 9.78
N VAL A 142 -3.06 5.96 9.29
CA VAL A 142 -1.63 6.02 9.65
C VAL A 142 -0.77 6.22 8.41
N ILE A 143 0.33 6.96 8.55
CA ILE A 143 1.27 7.23 7.47
C ILE A 143 2.72 7.20 7.99
N ALA A 144 3.54 6.33 7.39
CA ALA A 144 4.90 6.04 7.87
C ALA A 144 6.00 6.86 7.16
N GLY A 145 5.63 7.87 6.37
CA GLY A 145 6.58 8.67 5.60
C GLY A 145 7.09 7.93 4.35
N SER A 146 8.40 7.98 4.11
CA SER A 146 9.00 7.47 2.86
C SER A 146 10.45 7.02 3.03
N HIS A 147 10.99 6.35 2.00
CA HIS A 147 12.41 5.96 1.89
C HIS A 147 12.92 5.06 3.02
N GLY A 148 12.03 4.29 3.67
CA GLY A 148 12.39 3.46 4.81
C GLY A 148 12.90 4.25 6.02
N LYS A 149 12.64 5.57 6.10
CA LYS A 149 13.07 6.40 7.25
C LYS A 149 12.37 6.01 8.54
N TYR A 150 11.18 5.43 8.44
CA TYR A 150 10.42 4.95 9.59
C TYR A 150 9.74 3.61 9.26
N VAL A 151 9.48 2.84 10.32
CA VAL A 151 8.59 1.69 10.31
C VAL A 151 7.38 2.03 11.19
N GLY A 152 6.19 2.06 10.59
CA GLY A 152 4.95 2.19 11.34
C GLY A 152 4.60 0.85 11.98
N ARG A 153 4.49 0.82 13.30
CA ARG A 153 4.02 -0.33 14.07
C ARG A 153 2.62 -0.03 14.60
N LEU A 154 1.62 -0.75 14.11
CA LEU A 154 0.25 -0.70 14.57
C LEU A 154 -0.11 -2.04 15.21
N ASP A 155 -0.21 -2.06 16.53
CA ASP A 155 -0.66 -3.22 17.30
C ASP A 155 -2.18 -3.13 17.47
N ILE A 156 -2.93 -4.15 17.06
CA ILE A 156 -4.41 -4.14 17.01
C ILE A 156 -4.95 -5.24 17.92
N ASP A 157 -5.91 -4.90 18.79
CA ASP A 157 -6.75 -5.87 19.51
C ASP A 157 -8.09 -6.00 18.78
N ALA A 158 -8.31 -7.13 18.12
CA ALA A 158 -9.52 -7.42 17.36
C ALA A 158 -10.02 -8.83 17.63
N SER A 159 -11.31 -8.97 17.90
CA SER A 159 -11.99 -10.26 18.04
C SER A 159 -13.50 -10.09 18.03
N ASN A 160 -14.21 -11.16 17.67
CA ASN A 160 -15.67 -11.21 17.63
C ASN A 160 -16.29 -10.15 16.70
N GLY A 161 -15.68 -9.96 15.52
CA GLY A 161 -16.17 -9.06 14.48
C GLY A 161 -15.90 -7.58 14.72
N LYS A 162 -15.03 -7.21 15.69
CA LYS A 162 -14.73 -5.81 16.00
C LYS A 162 -13.30 -5.59 16.53
N VAL A 163 -12.83 -4.36 16.38
CA VAL A 163 -11.62 -3.82 17.02
C VAL A 163 -11.97 -3.27 18.41
N HIS A 164 -11.24 -3.69 19.43
CA HIS A 164 -11.41 -3.21 20.82
C HIS A 164 -10.43 -2.09 21.17
N GLY A 165 -9.29 -2.03 20.49
CA GLY A 165 -8.29 -0.98 20.68
C GLY A 165 -7.08 -1.17 19.78
N TYR A 166 -6.19 -0.17 19.77
CA TYR A 166 -4.91 -0.24 19.08
C TYR A 166 -3.83 0.61 19.78
N GLU A 167 -2.57 0.29 19.53
CA GLU A 167 -1.41 1.11 19.86
C GLU A 167 -0.62 1.39 18.58
N TYR A 168 -0.15 2.63 18.41
CA TYR A 168 0.66 3.01 17.26
C TYR A 168 2.00 3.61 17.68
N LYS A 169 3.07 3.20 16.99
CA LYS A 169 4.41 3.77 17.10
C LYS A 169 5.00 3.99 15.71
N LEU A 170 5.52 5.18 15.47
CA LEU A 170 6.37 5.46 14.31
C LEU A 170 7.84 5.31 14.72
N VAL A 171 8.48 4.23 14.29
CA VAL A 171 9.83 3.87 14.71
C VAL A 171 10.85 4.39 13.70
N PRO A 172 11.75 5.34 14.06
CA PRO A 172 12.76 5.85 13.14
C PRO A 172 13.84 4.80 12.85
N MET A 173 14.20 4.65 11.58
CA MET A 173 15.32 3.82 11.14
C MET A 173 16.63 4.61 11.24
N ALA A 174 17.19 4.62 12.45
CA ALA A 174 18.49 5.22 12.74
C ALA A 174 19.61 4.22 12.41
N SER A 175 20.13 4.25 11.18
CA SER A 175 21.15 3.32 10.67
C SER A 175 22.49 3.35 11.43
N ASN A 176 22.75 4.43 12.17
CA ASN A 176 23.90 4.56 13.06
C ASN A 176 23.73 3.83 14.40
N ILE A 177 22.51 3.38 14.73
CA ILE A 177 22.17 2.72 16.00
C ILE A 177 21.69 1.29 15.75
N ILE A 178 20.88 1.08 14.72
CA ILE A 178 20.32 -0.22 14.36
C ILE A 178 21.32 -0.93 13.43
N PRO A 179 21.90 -2.07 13.83
CA PRO A 179 22.83 -2.79 12.97
C PRO A 179 22.11 -3.29 11.71
N ALA A 180 22.77 -3.17 10.57
CA ALA A 180 22.24 -3.69 9.32
C ALA A 180 22.21 -5.23 9.36
N ASP A 181 21.18 -5.81 8.75
CA ASP A 181 21.08 -7.25 8.56
C ASP A 181 22.20 -7.73 7.60
N PRO A 182 23.05 -8.71 8.00
CA PRO A 182 24.17 -9.15 7.17
C PRO A 182 23.74 -9.71 5.81
N GLU A 183 22.62 -10.43 5.74
CA GLU A 183 22.13 -11.01 4.48
C GLU A 183 21.57 -9.91 3.57
N GLY A 184 20.86 -8.93 4.12
CA GLY A 184 20.43 -7.73 3.38
C GLY A 184 21.60 -6.94 2.80
N VAL A 185 22.66 -6.72 3.58
CA VAL A 185 23.88 -6.04 3.10
C VAL A 185 24.54 -6.83 1.97
N LYS A 186 24.65 -8.15 2.14
CA LYS A 186 25.22 -9.03 1.12
C LYS A 186 24.42 -8.97 -0.18
N LEU A 187 23.08 -9.09 -0.10
CA LEU A 187 22.20 -9.01 -1.27
C LEU A 187 22.35 -7.68 -2.01
N VAL A 188 22.34 -6.55 -1.29
CA VAL A 188 22.50 -5.23 -1.92
C VAL A 188 23.86 -5.12 -2.61
N ASN A 189 24.93 -5.54 -1.95
CA ASN A 189 26.27 -5.50 -2.55
C ASN A 189 26.36 -6.36 -3.81
N GLU A 190 25.79 -7.56 -3.80
CA GLU A 190 25.75 -8.46 -4.96
C GLU A 190 24.98 -7.84 -6.14
N LEU A 191 23.83 -7.21 -5.87
CA LEU A 191 23.01 -6.55 -6.90
C LEU A 191 23.68 -5.30 -7.49
N TYR A 192 24.45 -4.56 -6.69
CA TYR A 192 25.07 -3.30 -7.10
C TYR A 192 26.46 -3.49 -7.72
N ALA A 193 27.17 -4.57 -7.39
CA ALA A 193 28.54 -4.83 -7.86
C ALA A 193 28.74 -4.67 -9.38
N PRO A 194 27.82 -5.12 -10.27
CA PRO A 194 27.98 -4.90 -11.72
C PRO A 194 27.97 -3.43 -12.13
N PHE A 195 27.40 -2.55 -11.31
CA PHE A 195 27.18 -1.12 -11.59
C PHE A 195 28.09 -0.20 -10.76
N ASP A 196 28.98 -0.75 -9.92
CA ASP A 196 29.80 0.02 -8.97
C ASP A 196 30.55 1.17 -9.63
N LYS A 197 31.12 0.95 -10.81
CA LYS A 197 31.86 1.99 -11.54
C LYS A 197 30.96 3.18 -11.92
N GLU A 198 29.75 2.90 -12.41
CA GLU A 198 28.81 3.92 -12.88
C GLU A 198 28.16 4.65 -11.71
N LEU A 199 27.67 3.90 -10.71
CA LEU A 199 26.97 4.47 -9.56
C LEU A 199 27.89 5.30 -8.65
N ASN A 200 29.20 5.04 -8.66
CA ASN A 200 30.19 5.79 -7.88
C ASN A 200 30.96 6.84 -8.72
N GLU A 201 30.59 7.07 -9.99
CA GLU A 201 31.21 8.12 -10.79
C GLU A 201 30.87 9.49 -10.22
N VAL A 202 31.90 10.25 -9.82
CA VAL A 202 31.71 11.61 -9.30
C VAL A 202 31.48 12.57 -10.47
N LEU A 203 30.21 12.85 -10.77
CA LEU A 203 29.82 13.79 -11.84
C LEU A 203 29.96 15.27 -11.44
N GLY A 204 29.97 15.57 -10.14
CA GLY A 204 30.05 16.93 -9.62
C GLY A 204 30.20 16.98 -8.11
N LYS A 205 30.47 18.17 -7.56
CA LYS A 205 30.56 18.43 -6.11
C LYS A 205 29.75 19.66 -5.76
N THR A 206 28.97 19.60 -4.68
CA THR A 206 28.31 20.77 -4.07
C THR A 206 29.21 21.41 -3.01
N LYS A 207 29.11 22.74 -2.81
CA LYS A 207 29.84 23.44 -1.75
C LYS A 207 29.06 23.33 -0.43
N GLY A 208 29.58 22.56 0.52
CA GLY A 208 29.04 22.39 1.89
C GLY A 208 27.84 21.44 1.96
N THR A 209 27.61 20.75 3.07
CA THR A 209 28.13 20.92 4.46
C THR A 209 29.24 19.96 4.85
#